data_AF-A0A530LQ78-F1
#
_entry.id   AF-A0A530LQ78-F1
#
_cell.length_a   1.000
_cell.length_b   1.000
_cell.length_c   1.000
_cell.angle_alpha   90.00
_cell.angle_beta   90.00
_cell.angle_gamma   90.00
#
_symmetry.space_group_name_H-M   'P 1'
#
loop_
_entity.id
_entity.type
_entity.pdbx_description
1 polymer ?
#
loop_
_entity_poly.entity_id
_entity_poly.type
_entity_poly.pdbx_seq_one_letter_code
_entity_poly.pdbx_strand_id
1 'polypeptide(L)'
;IYEGLIRDELPEDGCGAFLIWGDPSLYDSALRILERVRLRGNVAFELEVIPGITAIQALAASHKMALNRIGDAILITTGRRLAEEGLPENVGSTIVMLDGKCAFNTLDDKDVTVHWGAYLGTPDEIVISGRIGDVGDKIVSTREEARRKKGWIMDTYLLRKPGEPEE
;
A
#
# COMPACT_ATOMS: atom_id res chain seq x y z
N ILE A 1 7.77 13.91 -20.56
CA ILE A 1 8.66 12.82 -20.07
C ILE A 1 8.28 11.51 -20.75
N TYR A 2 7.21 10.79 -20.35
CA TYR A 2 6.86 9.47 -20.91
C TYR A 2 6.77 9.45 -22.45
N GLU A 3 6.04 10.40 -23.04
CA GLU A 3 5.95 10.56 -24.49
C GLU A 3 7.31 10.76 -25.17
N GLY A 4 8.19 11.54 -24.54
CA GLY A 4 9.55 11.77 -25.05
C GLY A 4 10.40 10.51 -24.96
N LEU A 5 10.32 9.75 -23.85
CA LEU A 5 11.02 8.48 -23.73
C LEU A 5 10.60 7.49 -24.83
N ILE A 6 9.29 7.42 -25.13
CA ILE A 6 8.79 6.55 -26.20
C ILE A 6 9.28 7.01 -27.57
N ARG A 7 9.16 8.30 -27.87
CA ARG A 7 9.52 8.84 -29.20
C ARG A 7 11.02 8.84 -29.46
N ASP A 8 11.79 9.22 -28.45
CA ASP A 8 13.19 9.63 -28.61
C ASP A 8 14.15 8.48 -28.26
N GLU A 9 13.72 7.48 -27.47
CA GLU A 9 14.57 6.36 -27.02
C GLU A 9 14.17 4.98 -27.57
N LEU A 10 12.97 4.82 -28.14
CA LEU A 10 12.56 3.54 -28.74
C LEU A 10 12.72 3.55 -30.27
N PRO A 11 13.33 2.50 -30.86
CA PRO A 11 13.27 2.30 -32.31
C PRO A 11 11.84 1.93 -32.75
N GLU A 12 11.55 2.03 -34.05
CA GLU A 12 10.21 1.86 -34.63
C GLU A 12 9.53 0.54 -34.24
N ASP A 13 10.29 -0.56 -34.19
CA ASP A 13 9.83 -1.89 -33.73
C ASP A 13 10.43 -2.26 -32.35
N GLY A 14 10.74 -1.23 -31.55
CA GLY A 14 11.38 -1.36 -30.25
C GLY A 14 10.42 -1.71 -29.12
N CYS A 15 10.99 -2.28 -28.06
CA CYS A 15 10.28 -2.50 -26.80
C CYS A 15 11.05 -1.80 -25.66
N GLY A 16 10.30 -1.12 -24.78
CA GLY A 16 10.81 -0.50 -23.57
C GLY A 16 10.00 -0.91 -22.35
N ALA A 17 10.56 -0.66 -21.16
CA ALA A 17 9.90 -1.00 -19.90
C ALA A 17 9.86 0.19 -18.95
N PHE A 18 8.72 0.37 -18.27
CA PHE A 18 8.60 1.20 -17.09
C PHE A 18 8.63 0.28 -15.86
N LEU A 19 9.64 0.45 -15.00
CA LEU A 19 9.75 -0.32 -13.77
C LEU A 19 8.91 0.33 -12.67
N ILE A 20 7.87 -0.37 -12.23
CA ILE A 20 6.92 0.10 -11.21
C ILE A 20 7.06 -0.76 -9.97
N TRP A 21 7.09 -0.13 -8.80
CA TRP A 21 7.12 -0.84 -7.53
C TRP A 21 5.75 -1.43 -7.22
N GLY A 22 5.74 -2.68 -6.74
CA GLY A 22 4.51 -3.37 -6.38
C GLY A 22 3.75 -3.85 -7.60
N ASP A 23 2.52 -3.39 -7.76
CA ASP A 23 1.68 -3.71 -8.92
C ASP A 23 1.19 -2.42 -9.59
N PRO A 24 1.24 -2.29 -10.93
CA PRO A 24 0.82 -1.07 -11.63
C PRO A 24 -0.63 -0.64 -11.40
N SER A 25 -1.50 -1.55 -10.93
CA SER A 25 -2.92 -1.26 -10.69
C SER A 25 -3.20 -0.52 -9.38
N LEU A 26 -2.30 -0.59 -8.40
CA LEU A 26 -2.62 -0.21 -7.02
C LEU A 26 -1.92 1.08 -6.59
N TYR A 27 -2.69 2.16 -6.49
CA TYR A 27 -2.23 3.48 -6.04
C TYR A 27 -1.00 4.05 -6.79
N ASP A 28 -0.82 3.65 -8.05
CA ASP A 28 0.21 4.19 -8.94
C ASP A 28 -0.38 5.10 -10.03
N SER A 29 0.46 5.89 -10.69
CA SER A 29 0.05 6.85 -11.72
C SER A 29 0.48 6.49 -13.15
N ALA A 30 1.37 5.51 -13.33
CA ALA A 30 1.99 5.19 -14.62
C ALA A 30 0.96 4.85 -15.69
N LEU A 31 0.01 3.96 -15.40
CA LEU A 31 -1.04 3.58 -16.36
C LEU A 31 -1.89 4.80 -16.80
N ARG A 32 -2.24 5.69 -15.86
CA ARG A 32 -2.98 6.93 -16.17
C ARG A 32 -2.14 7.94 -16.96
N ILE A 33 -0.82 7.95 -16.78
CA ILE A 33 0.08 8.81 -17.56
C ILE A 33 0.22 8.24 -18.98
N LEU A 34 0.45 6.94 -19.13
CA LEU A 34 0.54 6.25 -20.41
C LEU A 34 -0.74 6.40 -21.23
N GLU A 35 -1.91 6.26 -20.61
CA GLU A 35 -3.18 6.48 -21.29
C GLU A 35 -3.32 7.90 -21.82
N ARG A 36 -2.88 8.91 -21.04
CA ARG A 36 -2.85 10.30 -21.51
C ARG A 36 -1.88 10.53 -22.66
N VAL A 37 -0.76 9.82 -22.70
CA VAL A 37 0.18 9.87 -23.84
C VAL A 37 -0.47 9.26 -25.08
N ARG A 38 -1.10 8.08 -24.95
CA ARG A 38 -1.82 7.41 -26.03
C ARG A 38 -2.92 8.28 -26.63
N LEU A 39 -3.73 8.92 -25.78
CA LEU A 39 -4.84 9.79 -26.21
C LEU A 39 -4.39 11.07 -26.95
N ARG A 40 -3.13 11.49 -26.82
CA ARG A 40 -2.60 12.64 -27.58
C ARG A 40 -2.31 12.30 -29.03
N GLY A 41 -2.03 11.04 -29.35
CA GLY A 41 -1.74 10.58 -30.72
C GLY A 41 -0.39 11.01 -31.29
N ASN A 42 0.51 11.58 -30.47
CA ASN A 42 1.84 12.01 -30.91
C ASN A 42 2.83 10.85 -31.09
N VAL A 43 2.54 9.70 -30.45
CA VAL A 43 3.33 8.45 -30.53
C VAL A 43 2.35 7.28 -30.56
N ALA A 44 2.72 6.21 -31.26
CA ALA A 44 1.98 4.95 -31.29
C ALA A 44 2.74 3.90 -30.48
N PHE A 45 2.04 3.17 -29.62
CA PHE A 45 2.60 2.05 -28.86
C PHE A 45 1.49 1.12 -28.39
N GLU A 46 1.84 -0.15 -28.19
CA GLU A 46 1.02 -1.12 -27.47
C GLU A 46 1.45 -1.19 -26.00
N LEU A 47 0.51 -1.50 -25.10
CA LEU A 47 0.77 -1.56 -23.67
C LEU A 47 0.48 -2.96 -23.12
N GLU A 48 1.53 -3.63 -22.65
CA GLU A 48 1.43 -4.85 -21.84
C GLU A 48 1.64 -4.50 -20.36
N VAL A 49 0.81 -5.07 -19.48
CA VAL A 49 0.93 -4.89 -18.02
C VAL A 49 1.32 -6.22 -17.39
N ILE A 50 2.51 -6.26 -16.79
CA ILE A 50 3.02 -7.42 -16.05
C ILE A 50 2.67 -7.20 -14.56
N PRO A 51 1.87 -8.10 -13.94
CA PRO A 51 1.50 -7.95 -12.54
C PRO A 51 2.69 -8.17 -11.61
N GLY A 52 2.64 -7.56 -10.43
CA GLY A 52 3.68 -7.69 -9.41
C GLY A 52 3.11 -7.95 -8.02
N ILE A 53 4.00 -8.17 -7.05
CA ILE A 53 3.62 -8.40 -5.66
C ILE A 53 3.47 -7.05 -4.95
N THR A 54 2.26 -6.76 -4.50
CA THR A 54 1.94 -5.54 -3.76
C THR A 54 2.52 -5.53 -2.35
N ALA A 55 2.68 -4.33 -1.78
CA ALA A 55 3.03 -4.18 -0.35
C ALA A 55 1.96 -4.80 0.59
N ILE A 56 0.71 -4.92 0.13
CA ILE A 56 -0.37 -5.59 0.86
C ILE A 56 -0.10 -7.09 0.97
N GLN A 57 0.26 -7.74 -0.15
CA GLN A 57 0.62 -9.16 -0.16
C GLN A 57 1.87 -9.40 0.68
N ALA A 58 2.87 -8.52 0.58
CA ALA A 58 4.06 -8.59 1.42
C ALA A 58 3.71 -8.48 2.92
N LEU A 59 2.84 -7.53 3.32
CA LEU A 59 2.38 -7.39 4.71
C LEU A 59 1.71 -8.67 5.21
N ALA A 60 0.79 -9.24 4.42
CA ALA A 60 0.09 -10.46 4.77
C ALA A 60 1.06 -11.63 4.96
N ALA A 61 2.04 -11.77 4.06
CA ALA A 61 3.08 -12.81 4.14
C ALA A 61 3.97 -12.64 5.37
N SER A 62 4.45 -11.42 5.66
CA SER A 62 5.32 -11.14 6.82
C SER A 62 4.61 -11.37 8.15
N HIS A 63 3.32 -11.06 8.24
CA HIS A 63 2.49 -11.35 9.42
C HIS A 63 1.89 -12.77 9.43
N LYS A 64 2.10 -13.57 8.37
CA LYS A 64 1.55 -14.92 8.20
C LYS A 64 0.04 -14.96 8.41
N MET A 65 -0.67 -14.02 7.80
CA MET A 65 -2.12 -13.85 7.98
C MET A 65 -2.87 -13.83 6.65
N ALA A 66 -4.11 -14.31 6.65
CA ALA A 66 -5.06 -13.99 5.60
C ALA A 66 -5.50 -12.52 5.73
N LEU A 67 -5.76 -11.86 4.59
CA LEU A 67 -6.23 -10.48 4.58
C LEU A 67 -7.66 -10.35 5.12
N ASN A 68 -8.55 -11.26 4.73
CA ASN A 68 -9.93 -11.35 5.22
C ASN A 68 -10.08 -12.47 6.27
N ARG A 69 -11.12 -12.35 7.09
CA ARG A 69 -11.72 -13.52 7.77
C ARG A 69 -12.65 -14.26 6.80
N ILE A 70 -13.15 -15.43 7.17
CA ILE A 70 -14.10 -16.19 6.35
C ILE A 70 -15.34 -15.34 6.06
N GLY A 71 -15.62 -15.09 4.77
CA GLY A 71 -16.79 -14.34 4.31
C GLY A 71 -16.72 -12.82 4.45
N ASP A 72 -15.70 -12.29 5.14
CA ASP A 72 -15.57 -10.85 5.37
C ASP A 72 -15.07 -10.08 4.14
N ALA A 73 -15.61 -8.88 3.95
CA ALA A 73 -15.08 -7.93 2.99
C ALA A 73 -13.72 -7.36 3.45
N ILE A 74 -12.93 -6.93 2.46
CA ILE A 74 -11.71 -6.15 2.66
C ILE A 74 -11.92 -4.76 2.06
N LEU A 75 -11.50 -3.73 2.79
CA LEU A 75 -11.37 -2.38 2.26
C LEU A 75 -9.89 -2.03 2.11
N ILE A 76 -9.50 -1.53 0.94
CA ILE A 76 -8.21 -0.86 0.75
C ILE A 76 -8.47 0.65 0.69
N THR A 77 -7.81 1.41 1.54
CA THR A 77 -8.00 2.86 1.64
C THR A 77 -6.70 3.61 1.94
N THR A 78 -6.78 4.92 2.15
CA THR A 78 -5.64 5.78 2.45
C THR A 78 -5.70 6.33 3.87
N GLY A 79 -4.55 6.70 4.45
CA GLY A 79 -4.50 7.29 5.80
C GLY A 79 -5.38 8.54 5.94
N ARG A 80 -5.44 9.38 4.89
CA ARG A 80 -6.33 10.54 4.87
C ARG A 80 -7.81 10.15 5.01
N ARG A 81 -8.27 9.18 4.21
CA ARG A 81 -9.66 8.71 4.26
C ARG A 81 -9.98 8.03 5.59
N LEU A 82 -9.04 7.26 6.15
CA LEU A 82 -9.21 6.69 7.49
C LEU A 82 -9.42 7.78 8.55
N ALA A 83 -8.63 8.86 8.52
CA ALA A 83 -8.76 9.95 9.48
C ALA A 83 -10.07 10.75 9.32
N GLU A 84 -10.59 10.87 8.10
CA GLU A 84 -11.83 11.60 7.80
C GLU A 84 -13.10 10.75 8.01
N GLU A 85 -13.05 9.46 7.66
CA GLU A 85 -14.22 8.56 7.56
C GLU A 85 -14.27 7.52 8.70
N GLY A 86 -13.15 7.28 9.41
CA GLY A 86 -13.04 6.22 10.39
C GLY A 86 -13.02 4.81 9.78
N LEU A 87 -13.26 3.79 10.62
CA LEU A 87 -13.39 2.40 10.16
C LEU A 87 -14.84 2.10 9.73
N PRO A 88 -15.06 1.55 8.52
CA PRO A 88 -16.39 1.15 8.08
C PRO A 88 -17.00 0.07 9.00
N GLU A 89 -18.31 0.11 9.22
CA GLU A 89 -19.01 -0.85 10.09
C GLU A 89 -19.05 -2.26 9.52
N ASN A 90 -19.21 -2.40 8.20
CA ASN A 90 -19.49 -3.66 7.49
C ASN A 90 -18.27 -4.32 6.85
N VAL A 91 -17.05 -4.00 7.29
CA VAL A 91 -15.81 -4.56 6.73
C VAL A 91 -14.96 -5.12 7.86
N GLY A 92 -14.60 -6.41 7.76
CA GLY A 92 -13.81 -7.10 8.78
C GLY A 92 -12.35 -6.68 8.80
N SER A 93 -11.78 -6.31 7.66
CA SER A 93 -10.38 -5.88 7.55
C SER A 93 -10.20 -4.66 6.65
N THR A 94 -9.55 -3.62 7.18
CA THR A 94 -9.24 -2.38 6.45
C THR A 94 -7.73 -2.24 6.31
N ILE A 95 -7.25 -2.24 5.08
CA ILE A 95 -5.84 -2.05 4.73
C ILE A 95 -5.63 -0.59 4.34
N VAL A 96 -4.60 0.02 4.90
CA VAL A 96 -4.36 1.45 4.75
C VAL A 96 -2.98 1.66 4.15
N MET A 97 -2.97 2.35 3.02
CA MET A 97 -1.77 2.74 2.28
C MET A 97 -1.63 4.26 2.26
N LEU A 98 -0.48 4.75 1.78
CA LEU A 98 -0.22 6.19 1.59
C LEU A 98 -0.48 7.03 2.85
N ASP A 99 -0.12 6.50 4.02
CA ASP A 99 -0.31 7.19 5.30
C ASP A 99 0.99 7.82 5.80
N GLY A 100 1.03 9.15 5.75
CA GLY A 100 2.16 9.92 6.25
C GLY A 100 2.17 10.12 7.77
N LYS A 101 1.06 9.83 8.47
CA LYS A 101 0.76 10.39 9.80
C LYS A 101 0.29 9.38 10.86
N CYS A 102 0.28 8.09 10.57
CA CYS A 102 -0.23 7.05 11.47
C CYS A 102 -1.70 7.32 11.87
N ALA A 103 -2.57 7.45 10.87
CA ALA A 103 -3.99 7.77 11.01
C ALA A 103 -4.76 6.75 11.87
N PHE A 104 -4.26 5.53 12.05
CA PHE A 104 -4.85 4.58 13.00
C PHE A 104 -4.91 5.12 14.44
N ASN A 105 -4.05 6.08 14.82
CA ASN A 105 -4.09 6.69 16.15
C ASN A 105 -5.31 7.58 16.37
N THR A 106 -5.97 8.06 15.31
CA THR A 106 -7.17 8.89 15.40
C THR A 106 -8.43 8.08 15.65
N LEU A 107 -8.35 6.74 15.63
CA LEU A 107 -9.49 5.88 15.92
C LEU A 107 -9.78 5.86 17.42
N ASP A 108 -11.05 5.99 17.79
CA ASP A 108 -11.49 5.97 19.19
C ASP A 108 -11.39 4.56 19.79
N ASP A 109 -11.70 3.53 18.99
CA ASP A 109 -11.59 2.13 19.41
C ASP A 109 -10.12 1.68 19.44
N LYS A 110 -9.58 1.56 20.65
CA LYS A 110 -8.20 1.13 20.90
C LYS A 110 -8.03 -0.39 20.95
N ASP A 111 -9.12 -1.16 20.91
CA ASP A 111 -9.09 -2.62 20.86
C ASP A 111 -8.93 -3.18 19.44
N VAL A 112 -9.06 -2.33 18.41
CA VAL A 112 -8.71 -2.67 17.03
C VAL A 112 -7.27 -3.18 16.99
N THR A 113 -7.09 -4.34 16.35
CA THR A 113 -5.76 -4.91 16.12
C THR A 113 -5.16 -4.30 14.86
N VAL A 114 -3.93 -3.81 14.97
CA VAL A 114 -3.13 -3.35 13.85
C VAL A 114 -2.06 -4.40 13.52
N HIS A 115 -1.89 -4.67 12.23
CA HIS A 115 -0.76 -5.40 11.66
C HIS A 115 0.00 -4.42 10.78
N TRP A 116 1.06 -3.82 11.33
CA TRP A 116 1.85 -2.79 10.66
C TRP A 116 3.16 -3.37 10.14
N GLY A 117 3.62 -2.84 9.01
CA GLY A 117 4.93 -3.16 8.48
C GLY A 117 5.56 -2.03 7.68
N ALA A 118 6.88 -1.91 7.77
CA ALA A 118 7.69 -0.99 6.97
C ALA A 118 8.82 -1.72 6.26
N TYR A 119 9.21 -1.22 5.09
CA TYR A 119 10.26 -1.81 4.23
C TYR A 119 10.04 -3.31 3.94
N LEU A 120 8.77 -3.71 3.80
CA LEU A 120 8.37 -5.09 3.60
C LEU A 120 9.09 -5.73 2.41
N GLY A 121 9.55 -6.96 2.58
CA GLY A 121 10.30 -7.71 1.57
C GLY A 121 11.77 -7.30 1.41
N THR A 122 12.28 -6.38 2.22
CA THR A 122 13.69 -5.97 2.21
C THR A 122 14.44 -6.47 3.44
N PRO A 123 15.80 -6.46 3.46
CA PRO A 123 16.57 -6.81 4.66
C PRO A 123 16.31 -5.92 5.88
N ASP A 124 15.72 -4.74 5.69
CA ASP A 124 15.41 -3.78 6.74
C ASP A 124 13.94 -3.83 7.18
N GLU A 125 13.24 -4.92 6.85
CA GLU A 125 11.83 -5.12 7.21
C GLU A 125 11.61 -4.96 8.72
N ILE A 126 10.53 -4.24 9.05
CA ILE A 126 10.06 -4.07 10.43
C ILE A 126 8.59 -4.43 10.45
N VAL A 127 8.19 -5.33 11.34
CA VAL A 127 6.78 -5.71 11.54
C VAL A 127 6.39 -5.58 13.01
N ILE A 128 5.22 -5.00 13.26
CA ILE A 128 4.65 -4.83 14.60
C ILE A 128 3.17 -5.16 14.52
N SER A 129 2.68 -5.97 15.46
CA SER A 129 1.25 -6.28 15.58
C SER A 129 0.79 -6.26 17.03
N GLY A 130 -0.45 -5.87 17.24
CA GLY A 130 -1.12 -5.79 18.54
C GLY A 130 -2.33 -4.88 18.50
N ARG A 131 -3.03 -4.73 19.63
CA ARG A 131 -4.09 -3.71 19.75
C ARG A 131 -3.49 -2.32 19.64
N ILE A 132 -4.19 -1.40 19.01
CA ILE A 132 -3.73 0.00 18.85
C ILE A 132 -3.38 0.60 20.22
N GLY A 133 -4.18 0.34 21.26
CA GLY A 133 -3.91 0.82 22.62
C GLY A 133 -2.59 0.31 23.23
N ASP A 134 -2.10 -0.85 22.78
CA ASP A 134 -0.88 -1.48 23.31
C ASP A 134 0.36 -1.13 22.48
N VAL A 135 0.23 -1.03 21.15
CA VAL A 135 1.37 -0.89 20.24
C VAL A 135 1.42 0.40 19.43
N GLY A 136 0.39 1.26 19.51
CA GLY A 136 0.29 2.48 18.70
C GLY A 136 1.49 3.42 18.85
N ASP A 137 1.84 3.78 20.10
CA ASP A 137 2.99 4.65 20.39
C ASP A 137 4.33 4.01 19.98
N LYS A 138 4.44 2.68 20.11
CA LYS A 138 5.62 1.93 19.65
C LYS A 138 5.76 2.01 18.13
N ILE A 139 4.66 1.90 17.38
CA ILE A 139 4.67 2.02 15.92
C ILE A 139 5.10 3.43 15.52
N VAL A 140 4.53 4.47 16.14
CA VAL A 140 4.87 5.87 15.84
C VAL A 140 6.35 6.14 16.08
N SER A 141 6.86 5.77 17.24
CA SER A 141 8.28 5.98 17.58
C SER A 141 9.22 5.19 16.66
N THR A 142 8.89 3.93 16.36
CA THR A 142 9.67 3.08 15.44
C THR A 142 9.69 3.67 14.04
N ARG A 143 8.55 4.17 13.54
CA ARG A 143 8.42 4.80 12.23
C ARG A 143 9.28 6.06 12.12
N GLU A 144 9.22 6.93 13.12
CA GLU A 144 10.01 8.16 13.13
C GLU A 144 11.52 7.88 13.26
N GLU A 145 11.92 6.90 14.06
CA GLU A 145 13.32 6.48 14.14
C GLU A 145 13.82 5.97 12.80
N ALA A 146 13.08 5.04 12.18
CA ALA A 146 13.42 4.47 10.89
C ALA A 146 13.52 5.54 9.79
N ARG A 147 12.56 6.46 9.75
CA ARG A 147 12.56 7.60 8.81
C ARG A 147 13.78 8.49 9.02
N ARG A 148 14.11 8.84 10.27
CA ARG A 148 15.29 9.66 10.59
C ARG A 148 16.58 8.97 10.17
N LYS A 149 16.67 7.66 10.32
CA LYS A 149 17.88 6.88 10.01
C LYS A 149 18.12 6.74 8.50
N LYS A 150 17.07 6.69 7.69
CA LYS A 150 17.15 6.45 6.24
C LYS A 150 16.80 7.66 5.36
N GLY A 151 16.21 8.71 5.93
CA GLY A 151 15.68 9.87 5.20
C GLY A 151 14.30 9.66 4.58
N TRP A 152 13.77 8.43 4.57
CA TRP A 152 12.47 8.09 4.02
C TRP A 152 11.88 6.91 4.80
N ILE A 153 10.56 6.69 4.66
CA ILE A 153 9.88 5.49 5.13
C ILE A 153 8.69 5.21 4.21
N MET A 154 8.44 3.93 3.96
CA MET A 154 7.19 3.44 3.39
C MET A 154 6.66 2.33 4.28
N ASP A 155 5.45 2.54 4.77
CA ASP A 155 4.72 1.63 5.61
C ASP A 155 3.30 1.39 5.08
N THR A 156 2.73 0.26 5.49
CA THR A 156 1.33 -0.11 5.24
C THR A 156 0.85 -0.92 6.43
N TYR A 157 -0.45 -0.92 6.67
CA TYR A 157 -1.00 -1.67 7.79
C TYR A 157 -2.42 -2.17 7.52
N LEU A 158 -2.76 -3.26 8.18
CA LEU A 158 -4.11 -3.82 8.22
C LEU A 158 -4.69 -3.56 9.61
N LEU A 159 -5.92 -3.06 9.66
CA LEU A 159 -6.72 -2.88 10.85
C LEU A 159 -7.85 -3.92 10.87
N ARG A 160 -7.98 -4.61 12.00
CA ARG A 160 -9.01 -5.63 12.22
C ARG A 160 -9.78 -5.32 13.49
N LYS A 161 -11.10 -5.18 13.37
CA LYS A 161 -11.98 -4.98 14.52
C LYS A 161 -11.99 -6.23 15.41
N PRO A 162 -12.18 -6.08 16.73
CA PRO A 162 -12.49 -7.20 17.61
C PRO A 162 -13.69 -7.98 17.04
N GLY A 163 -13.61 -9.30 17.05
CA GLY A 163 -14.65 -10.19 16.49
C GLY A 163 -14.32 -11.64 16.78
N GLU A 164 -15.31 -12.53 16.67
CA GLU A 164 -15.18 -13.94 17.07
C GLU A 164 -13.97 -14.61 16.40
N PRO A 165 -13.24 -15.47 17.14
CA PRO A 165 -12.12 -16.22 16.59
C PRO A 165 -12.60 -17.08 15.42
N GLU A 166 -11.74 -17.20 14.40
CA GLU A 166 -11.92 -18.17 13.33
C GLU A 166 -11.82 -19.58 13.97
N GLU A 167 -12.95 -20.27 14.12
CA GLU A 167 -12.97 -21.71 14.39
C GLU A 167 -12.34 -22.50 13.24
#